data_AF-D2PK74-F1
#
_entry.id   AF-D2PK74-F1
#
_cell.length_a   1.000
_cell.length_b   1.000
_cell.length_c   1.000
_cell.angle_alpha   90.00
_cell.angle_beta   90.00
_cell.angle_gamma   90.00
#
_symmetry.space_group_name_H-M   'P 1'
#
loop_
_entity.id
_entity.type
_entity.pdbx_description
1 polymer ?
#
loop_
_entity_poly.entity_id
_entity_poly.type
_entity_poly.pdbx_seq_one_letter_code
_entity_poly.pdbx_strand_id
1 'polypeptide(L)'
;MSMVMTSKVNSPVEGEKKNKLVFSLSKIVESLSKEAREEFAEEFSEDLKEFLSKTAVYKAINGRIHLSNDTILAVVLTNPKAKKWVMQKAREEAENVLRAIEALSQEEDGGRRNK
;
A
#
# COMPACT_ATOMS: atom_id res chain seq x y z
N MET A 1 -2.13 26.73 50.62
CA MET A 1 -3.09 26.89 49.49
C MET A 1 -2.44 26.32 48.25
N SER A 2 -2.95 25.19 47.76
CA SER A 2 -2.39 24.45 46.63
C SER A 2 -2.86 25.08 45.32
N MET A 3 -1.92 25.51 44.47
CA MET A 3 -2.22 25.89 43.09
C MET A 3 -2.38 24.62 42.27
N VAL A 4 -3.63 24.33 41.89
CA VAL A 4 -3.98 23.28 40.95
C VAL A 4 -3.42 23.67 39.58
N MET A 5 -2.34 23.01 39.16
CA MET A 5 -1.85 23.11 37.79
C MET A 5 -2.89 22.46 36.87
N THR A 6 -3.54 23.28 36.06
CA THR A 6 -4.41 22.82 34.99
C THR A 6 -3.57 22.05 33.97
N SER A 7 -3.73 20.73 33.97
CA SER A 7 -3.20 19.86 32.92
C SER A 7 -3.90 20.22 31.61
N LYS A 8 -3.26 21.08 30.83
CA LYS A 8 -3.61 21.36 29.45
C LYS A 8 -3.42 20.05 28.68
N VAL A 9 -4.53 19.33 28.49
CA VAL A 9 -4.59 18.15 27.64
C VAL A 9 -4.24 18.61 26.23
N ASN A 10 -2.99 18.40 25.82
CA ASN A 10 -2.58 18.59 24.43
C ASN A 10 -3.28 17.52 23.61
N SER A 11 -4.44 17.85 23.05
CA SER A 11 -5.06 17.08 21.99
C SER A 11 -4.03 16.87 20.87
N PRO A 12 -3.88 15.66 20.30
CA PRO A 12 -2.93 15.42 19.23
C PRO A 12 -3.24 16.38 18.09
N VAL A 13 -2.25 17.21 17.76
CA VAL A 13 -2.33 18.19 16.68
C VAL A 13 -2.70 17.43 15.41
N GLU A 14 -3.75 17.88 14.73
CA GLU A 14 -4.36 17.24 13.56
C GLU A 14 -3.35 16.87 12.45
N GLY A 15 -2.20 17.56 12.41
CA GLY A 15 -1.06 17.25 11.53
C GLY A 15 -0.38 15.90 11.82
N GLU A 16 -0.30 15.47 13.08
CA GLU A 16 0.34 14.19 13.44
C GLU A 16 -0.46 12.99 12.93
N LYS A 17 -1.80 13.08 12.97
CA LYS A 17 -2.70 12.05 12.43
C LYS A 17 -2.61 11.94 10.92
N LYS A 18 -2.52 13.07 10.20
CA LYS A 18 -2.36 13.09 8.73
C LYS A 18 -1.02 12.47 8.33
N ASN A 19 0.07 12.82 9.00
CA ASN A 19 1.39 12.25 8.73
C ASN A 19 1.42 10.73 8.97
N LYS A 20 0.77 10.25 10.04
CA LYS A 20 0.65 8.81 10.32
C LYS A 20 -0.13 8.07 9.24
N LEU A 21 -1.21 8.66 8.72
CA LEU A 21 -2.01 8.06 7.65
C LEU A 21 -1.24 7.96 6.33
N VAL A 22 -0.52 9.01 5.95
CA VAL A 22 0.33 9.01 4.74
C VAL A 22 1.44 7.98 4.87
N PHE A 23 2.08 7.88 6.04
CA PHE A 23 3.08 6.85 6.31
C PHE A 23 2.52 5.44 6.22
N SER A 24 1.36 5.16 6.83
CA SER A 24 0.71 3.85 6.68
C SER A 24 0.43 3.51 5.22
N LEU A 25 -0.03 4.49 4.45
CA LEU A 25 -0.32 4.31 3.04
C LEU A 25 0.94 4.04 2.21
N SER A 26 2.06 4.70 2.53
CA SER A 26 3.33 4.44 1.84
C SER A 26 3.79 3.00 2.05
N LYS A 27 3.59 2.44 3.24
CA LYS A 27 3.89 1.03 3.52
C LYS A 27 3.02 0.06 2.74
N ILE A 28 1.75 0.38 2.54
CA ILE A 28 0.84 -0.43 1.71
C ILE A 28 1.27 -0.37 0.24
N VAL A 29 1.64 0.81 -0.26
CA VAL A 29 2.13 0.95 -1.64
C VAL A 29 3.47 0.24 -1.84
N GLU A 30 4.38 0.33 -0.87
CA GLU A 30 5.66 -0.39 -0.86
C GLU A 30 5.48 -1.91 -0.96
N SER A 31 4.42 -2.48 -0.36
CA SER A 31 4.18 -3.93 -0.37
C SER A 31 3.61 -4.47 -1.67
N LEU A 32 3.12 -3.61 -2.58
CA LEU A 32 2.51 -4.06 -3.83
C LEU A 32 3.54 -4.75 -4.74
N SER A 33 3.16 -5.93 -5.26
CA SER A 33 3.91 -6.66 -6.27
C SER A 33 4.08 -5.88 -7.57
N LYS A 34 4.88 -6.41 -8.50
CA LYS A 34 5.04 -5.81 -9.82
C LYS A 34 3.75 -5.92 -10.63
N GLU A 35 3.10 -7.06 -10.54
CA GLU A 35 1.84 -7.40 -11.19
C GLU A 35 0.73 -6.45 -10.72
N ALA A 36 0.62 -6.22 -9.41
CA ALA A 36 -0.33 -5.24 -8.87
C ALA A 36 -0.04 -3.81 -9.34
N ARG A 37 1.23 -3.42 -9.54
CA ARG A 37 1.57 -2.10 -10.08
C ARG A 37 1.19 -1.95 -11.55
N GLU A 38 1.25 -3.03 -12.32
CA GLU A 38 0.80 -3.08 -13.71
C GLU A 38 -0.73 -2.99 -13.80
N GLU A 39 -1.45 -3.76 -12.98
CA GLU A 39 -2.92 -3.66 -12.87
C GLU A 39 -3.36 -2.26 -12.41
N PHE A 40 -2.63 -1.66 -11.46
CA PHE A 40 -2.88 -0.27 -11.05
C PHE A 40 -2.69 0.70 -12.21
N ALA A 41 -1.67 0.49 -13.04
CA ALA A 41 -1.41 1.32 -14.21
C ALA A 41 -2.54 1.26 -15.24
N GLU A 42 -3.16 0.09 -15.41
CA GLU A 42 -4.31 -0.12 -16.28
C GLU A 42 -5.57 0.56 -15.73
N GLU A 43 -5.94 0.25 -14.49
CA GLU A 43 -7.17 0.72 -13.84
C GLU A 43 -7.21 2.25 -13.65
N PHE A 44 -6.06 2.86 -13.36
CA PHE A 44 -5.93 4.30 -13.09
C PHE A 44 -5.12 5.03 -14.16
N SER A 45 -5.16 4.53 -15.40
CA SER A 45 -4.40 5.08 -16.53
C SER A 45 -4.72 6.55 -16.82
N GLU A 46 -5.96 7.01 -16.63
CA GLU A 46 -6.33 8.42 -16.80
C GLU A 46 -5.75 9.29 -15.68
N ASP A 47 -5.87 8.88 -14.42
CA ASP A 47 -5.29 9.60 -13.29
C ASP A 47 -3.76 9.71 -13.41
N LEU A 48 -3.11 8.66 -13.91
CA LEU A 48 -1.66 8.63 -14.12
C LEU A 48 -1.18 9.65 -15.16
N LYS A 49 -2.02 10.05 -16.12
CA LYS A 49 -1.66 11.07 -17.13
C LYS A 49 -1.49 12.46 -16.53
N GLU A 50 -1.96 12.69 -15.30
CA GLU A 50 -1.71 13.95 -14.57
C GLU A 50 -0.26 14.04 -14.08
N PHE A 51 0.40 12.89 -13.88
CA PHE A 51 1.75 12.80 -13.30
C PHE A 51 2.81 12.29 -14.28
N LEU A 52 2.40 11.58 -15.33
CA LEU A 52 3.27 10.92 -16.29
C LEU A 52 2.89 11.30 -17.73
N SER A 53 3.87 11.19 -18.64
CA SER A 53 3.58 11.32 -20.07
C SER A 53 2.72 10.14 -20.56
N LYS A 54 1.91 10.35 -21.60
CA LYS A 54 1.11 9.28 -22.24
C LYS A 54 1.94 8.05 -22.59
N THR A 55 3.17 8.26 -23.05
CA THR A 55 4.11 7.19 -23.37
C THR A 55 4.57 6.43 -22.12
N ALA A 56 4.82 7.13 -21.01
CA ALA A 56 5.18 6.48 -19.75
C ALA A 56 4.01 5.67 -19.19
N VAL A 57 2.78 6.20 -19.21
CA VAL A 57 1.57 5.44 -18.82
C VAL A 57 1.42 4.19 -19.69
N TYR A 58 1.53 4.32 -21.01
CA TYR A 58 1.48 3.17 -21.92
C TYR A 58 2.57 2.13 -21.60
N LYS A 59 3.81 2.55 -21.32
CA LYS A 59 4.88 1.64 -20.93
C LYS A 59 4.58 0.94 -19.60
N ALA A 60 3.97 1.63 -18.64
CA ALA A 60 3.62 1.06 -17.34
C ALA A 60 2.53 -0.01 -17.46
N ILE A 61 1.47 0.27 -18.23
CA ILE A 61 0.38 -0.69 -18.51
C ILE A 61 0.93 -1.97 -19.15
N ASN A 62 1.92 -1.84 -20.05
CA ASN A 62 2.50 -2.99 -20.74
C ASN A 62 3.67 -3.65 -19.98
N GLY A 63 3.85 -3.37 -18.68
CA GLY A 63 4.92 -3.95 -17.85
C GLY A 63 6.35 -3.59 -18.28
N ARG A 64 6.52 -2.58 -19.15
CA ARG A 64 7.84 -2.15 -19.65
C ARG A 64 8.58 -1.25 -18.66
N ILE A 65 7.84 -0.59 -17.77
CA ILE A 65 8.37 0.18 -16.65
C ILE A 65 7.51 -0.10 -15.41
N HIS A 66 8.10 -0.02 -14.24
CA HIS A 66 7.36 -0.08 -12.98
C HIS A 66 7.04 1.32 -12.48
N LEU A 67 5.81 1.52 -11.98
CA LEU A 67 5.43 2.75 -11.30
C LEU A 67 6.19 2.87 -9.97
N SER A 68 6.72 4.06 -9.69
CA SER A 68 7.34 4.35 -8.40
C SER A 68 6.28 4.44 -7.30
N ASN A 69 6.71 4.27 -6.04
CA ASN A 69 5.82 4.43 -4.89
C ASN A 69 5.22 5.83 -4.85
N ASP A 70 6.02 6.85 -5.15
CA ASP A 70 5.58 8.25 -5.14
C ASP A 70 4.50 8.52 -6.19
N THR A 71 4.61 7.93 -7.38
CA THR A 71 3.58 8.06 -8.42
C THR A 71 2.27 7.42 -8.00
N ILE A 72 2.30 6.21 -7.43
CA ILE A 72 1.09 5.54 -6.94
C ILE A 72 0.49 6.32 -5.76
N LEU A 73 1.33 6.79 -4.83
CA LEU A 73 0.90 7.63 -3.71
C LEU A 73 0.22 8.92 -4.18
N ALA A 74 0.78 9.60 -5.19
CA ALA A 74 0.19 10.81 -5.74
C ALA A 74 -1.25 10.59 -6.22
N VAL A 75 -1.48 9.52 -6.99
CA VAL A 75 -2.83 9.13 -7.45
C VAL A 75 -3.73 8.75 -6.28
N VAL A 76 -3.22 7.97 -5.33
CA VAL A 76 -4.01 7.51 -4.17
C VAL A 76 -4.46 8.66 -3.25
N LEU A 77 -3.64 9.71 -3.14
CA LEU A 77 -3.96 10.87 -2.31
C LEU A 77 -5.04 11.76 -2.94
N THR A 78 -5.17 11.76 -4.27
CA THR A 78 -6.16 12.57 -5.00
C THR A 78 -7.40 11.78 -5.42
N ASN A 79 -7.30 10.45 -5.53
CA ASN A 79 -8.39 9.57 -5.96
C ASN A 79 -8.80 8.55 -4.88
N PRO A 80 -9.98 8.73 -4.24
CA PRO A 80 -10.50 7.79 -3.24
C PRO A 80 -10.73 6.37 -3.74
N LYS A 81 -11.01 6.17 -5.04
CA LYS A 81 -11.15 4.84 -5.65
C LYS A 81 -9.78 4.14 -5.69
N ALA A 82 -8.73 4.86 -6.09
CA ALA A 82 -7.36 4.35 -6.07
C ALA A 82 -6.91 3.95 -4.67
N LYS A 83 -7.28 4.75 -3.65
CA LYS A 83 -7.02 4.40 -2.25
C LYS A 83 -7.67 3.09 -1.83
N LYS A 84 -8.95 2.91 -2.13
CA LYS A 84 -9.66 1.66 -1.81
C LYS A 84 -9.04 0.47 -2.53
N TRP A 85 -8.72 0.65 -3.82
CA TRP A 85 -8.11 -0.37 -4.64
C TRP A 85 -6.77 -0.86 -4.07
N VAL A 86 -5.85 0.06 -3.75
CA VAL A 86 -4.53 -0.29 -3.19
C VAL A 86 -4.65 -1.04 -1.86
N MET A 87 -5.57 -0.60 -0.99
CA MET A 87 -5.83 -1.29 0.28
C MET A 87 -6.37 -2.70 0.09
N GLN A 88 -7.30 -2.88 -0.87
CA GLN A 88 -7.86 -4.19 -1.17
C GLN A 88 -6.79 -5.11 -1.79
N LYS A 89 -6.07 -4.63 -2.80
CA LYS A 89 -5.06 -5.43 -3.51
C LYS A 89 -3.94 -5.88 -2.57
N ALA A 90 -3.42 -4.97 -1.73
CA ALA A 90 -2.41 -5.33 -0.74
C ALA A 90 -2.89 -6.37 0.27
N ARG A 91 -4.18 -6.33 0.64
CA ARG A 91 -4.79 -7.36 1.51
C ARG A 91 -4.84 -8.71 0.81
N GLU A 92 -5.28 -8.77 -0.44
CA GLU A 92 -5.34 -10.01 -1.23
C GLU A 92 -3.94 -10.63 -1.37
N GLU A 93 -2.92 -9.82 -1.66
CA GLU A 93 -1.53 -10.29 -1.74
C GLU A 93 -1.01 -10.82 -0.40
N ALA A 94 -1.30 -10.12 0.71
CA ALA A 94 -0.94 -10.58 2.04
C ALA A 94 -1.61 -11.92 2.39
N GLU A 95 -2.89 -12.09 2.05
CA GLU A 95 -3.62 -13.35 2.25
C GLU A 95 -3.01 -14.50 1.42
N ASN A 96 -2.58 -14.23 0.19
CA ASN A 96 -1.88 -15.22 -0.63
C ASN A 96 -0.52 -15.62 -0.02
N VAL A 97 0.24 -14.66 0.50
CA VAL A 97 1.51 -14.94 1.20
C VAL A 97 1.26 -15.79 2.45
N LEU A 98 0.24 -15.48 3.24
CA LEU A 98 -0.11 -16.29 4.43
C LEU A 98 -0.45 -17.73 4.06
N ARG A 99 -1.24 -17.95 2.99
CA ARG A 99 -1.54 -19.31 2.51
C ARG A 99 -0.28 -20.05 2.05
N ALA A 100 0.66 -19.37 1.39
CA ALA A 100 1.92 -19.97 0.99
C ALA A 100 2.77 -20.38 2.20
N ILE A 101 2.81 -19.56 3.25
CA ILE A 101 3.49 -19.89 4.51
C ILE A 101 2.87 -21.13 5.18
N GLU A 102 1.54 -21.21 5.21
CA GLU A 102 0.82 -22.37 5.76
C GLU A 102 1.13 -23.66 4.98
N ALA A 103 1.13 -23.59 3.65
CA ALA A 103 1.48 -24.74 2.80
C ALA A 103 2.90 -25.25 3.05
N LEU A 104 3.89 -24.34 3.11
CA LEU A 104 5.27 -24.71 3.40
C LEU A 104 5.43 -25.33 4.80
N SER A 105 4.71 -24.81 5.80
CA SER A 105 4.77 -25.33 7.18
C SER A 105 4.23 -26.78 7.26
N GLN A 106 3.18 -27.10 6.50
CA GLN A 106 2.61 -28.45 6.47
C GLN A 106 3.53 -29.48 5.80
N GLU A 107 4.27 -29.06 4.76
CA GLU A 107 5.26 -29.91 4.10
C GLU A 107 6.44 -30.25 5.03
N GLU A 108 6.92 -29.28 5.82
CA GLU A 108 8.01 -29.50 6.78
C GLU A 108 7.60 -30.45 7.93
N ASP A 109 6.38 -30.33 8.45
CA ASP A 109 5.87 -31.18 9.53
C ASP A 109 5.40 -32.57 9.06
N GLY A 110 5.06 -32.72 7.78
CA GLY A 110 4.81 -34.02 7.13
C GLY A 110 6.11 -34.78 6.82
N GLY A 111 7.16 -34.06 6.42
CA GLY A 111 8.48 -34.63 6.13
C GLY A 111 9.23 -35.14 7.36
N ARG A 112 9.02 -34.54 8.55
CA ARG A 112 9.62 -35.00 9.82
C ARG A 112 8.98 -36.26 10.42
N ARG A 113 7.76 -36.64 10.02
CA ARG A 113 7.07 -37.82 10.56
C ARG A 113 7.42 -39.14 9.86
N ASN A 114 8.12 -39.08 8.73
CA ASN A 114 8.49 -40.24 7.91
C ASN A 114 10.00 -40.59 7.94
N LYS A 115 10.73 -40.16 8.98
CA LYS A 115 12.11 -40.55 9.29
C LYS A 115 12.20 -41.09 10.71
#